data_AF-A0A2K9AIE8-F1
#
_entry.id   AF-A0A2K9AIE8-F1
#
_cell.length_a   1.000
_cell.length_b   1.000
_cell.length_c   1.000
_cell.angle_alpha   90.00
_cell.angle_beta   90.00
_cell.angle_gamma   90.00
#
_symmetry.space_group_name_H-M   'P 1'
#
loop_
_entity.id
_entity.type
_entity.pdbx_description
1 polymer ?
#
loop_
_entity_poly.entity_id
_entity_poly.type
_entity_poly.pdbx_seq_one_letter_code
_entity_poly.pdbx_strand_id
1 'polypeptide(L)'
;MPKYFNTIKLKISDEEKKLRLEDYRYALENGYYFGPPVDIDDFMNKDIFDEFVRFKCLNCGTEHDEEYDILLEIWDESISDYPKIYCENCGKESSVPLDVYHKQTLKVFR
;
A
#
# COMPACT_ATOMS: atom_id res chain seq x y z
N MET A 1 3.83 12.63 2.21
CA MET A 1 2.37 12.41 2.16
C MET A 1 1.82 12.95 0.85
N PRO A 2 0.95 12.19 0.18
CA PRO A 2 0.31 12.62 -1.06
C PRO A 2 -0.63 13.80 -0.82
N LYS A 3 -0.80 14.63 -1.85
CA LYS A 3 -1.55 15.89 -1.75
C LYS A 3 -3.07 15.71 -1.74
N TYR A 4 -3.59 14.63 -2.35
CA TYR A 4 -5.01 14.52 -2.70
C TYR A 4 -5.78 13.43 -1.96
N PHE A 5 -5.07 12.53 -1.28
CA PHE A 5 -5.61 11.45 -0.45
C PHE A 5 -4.71 11.24 0.77
N ASN A 6 -5.22 10.57 1.79
CA ASN A 6 -4.48 10.28 3.01
C ASN A 6 -3.86 8.88 2.95
N THR A 7 -2.73 8.72 3.63
CA THR A 7 -2.20 7.43 4.03
C THR A 7 -2.58 7.14 5.48
N ILE A 8 -2.66 5.86 5.83
CA ILE A 8 -2.83 5.36 7.20
C ILE A 8 -1.60 4.57 7.59
N LYS A 9 -1.16 4.68 8.85
CA LYS A 9 -0.04 3.90 9.38
C LYS A 9 -0.58 2.68 10.09
N LEU A 10 -0.21 1.49 9.62
CA LEU A 10 -0.61 0.22 10.22
C LEU A 10 0.64 -0.49 10.73
N LYS A 11 0.57 -0.98 11.97
CA LYS A 11 1.61 -1.84 12.53
C LYS A 11 1.58 -3.17 11.77
N ILE A 12 2.72 -3.62 11.25
CA ILE A 12 2.81 -4.95 10.64
C ILE A 12 2.74 -6.04 11.71
N SER A 13 2.13 -7.17 11.36
CA SER A 13 2.01 -8.30 12.26
C SER A 13 3.35 -9.01 12.45
N ASP A 14 3.42 -9.86 13.47
CA ASP A 14 4.59 -10.71 13.67
C ASP A 14 4.70 -11.77 12.57
N GLU A 15 3.60 -12.18 11.95
CA GLU A 15 3.59 -13.04 10.76
C GLU A 15 4.25 -12.34 9.56
N GLU A 16 3.89 -11.07 9.31
CA GLU A 16 4.48 -10.28 8.22
C GLU A 16 5.98 -10.06 8.43
N LYS A 17 6.40 -9.77 9.68
CA LYS A 17 7.83 -9.70 10.01
C LYS A 17 8.57 -11.01 9.69
N LYS A 18 7.97 -12.17 9.98
CA LYS A 18 8.59 -13.47 9.68
C LYS A 18 8.74 -13.67 8.18
N LEU A 19 7.74 -13.32 7.38
CA LEU A 19 7.83 -13.38 5.92
C LEU A 19 8.96 -12.50 5.38
N ARG A 20 9.05 -11.25 5.83
CA ARG A 20 10.16 -10.35 5.45
C ARG A 20 11.53 -10.88 5.86
N LEU A 21 11.62 -11.56 6.99
CA LEU A 21 12.86 -12.20 7.44
C LEU A 21 13.23 -13.40 6.56
N GLU A 22 12.24 -14.17 6.09
CA GLU A 22 12.45 -15.24 5.11
C GLU A 22 12.93 -14.70 3.78
N ASP A 23 12.31 -13.63 3.26
CA ASP A 23 12.74 -12.95 2.04
C ASP A 23 14.15 -12.37 2.17
N TYR A 24 14.48 -11.78 3.33
CA TYR A 24 15.82 -11.29 3.64
C TYR A 24 16.87 -12.41 3.61
N ARG A 25 16.58 -13.54 4.26
CA ARG A 25 17.47 -14.71 4.28
C ARG A 25 17.67 -15.27 2.87
N TYR A 26 16.59 -15.40 2.11
CA TYR A 26 16.65 -15.81 0.71
C TYR A 26 17.52 -14.86 -0.13
N ALA A 27 17.36 -13.55 0.04
CA ALA A 27 18.14 -12.55 -0.67
C ALA A 27 19.64 -12.61 -0.29
N LEU A 28 19.97 -12.87 0.97
CA LEU A 28 21.36 -13.08 1.41
C LEU A 28 21.96 -14.34 0.79
N GLU A 29 21.27 -15.46 0.87
CA GLU A 29 21.74 -16.76 0.37
C GLU A 29 22.01 -16.73 -1.14
N ASN A 30 21.22 -15.94 -1.88
CA ASN A 30 21.33 -15.83 -3.34
C ASN A 30 22.11 -14.59 -3.81
N GLY A 31 22.66 -13.79 -2.89
CA GLY A 31 23.45 -12.60 -3.23
C GLY A 31 22.64 -11.45 -3.84
N TYR A 32 21.33 -11.38 -3.58
CA TYR A 32 20.44 -10.29 -3.99
C TYR A 32 20.38 -9.15 -2.97
N TYR A 33 20.95 -9.33 -1.78
CA TYR A 33 21.00 -8.30 -0.75
C TYR A 33 22.31 -7.52 -0.80
N PHE A 34 22.22 -6.20 -1.01
CA PHE A 34 23.37 -5.28 -1.09
C PHE A 34 23.42 -4.27 0.05
N GLY A 35 22.54 -4.40 1.05
CA GLY A 35 22.44 -3.48 2.19
C GLY A 35 23.35 -3.84 3.37
N PRO A 36 23.30 -3.05 4.46
CA PRO A 36 23.98 -3.38 5.71
C PRO A 36 23.34 -4.60 6.39
N PRO A 37 24.09 -5.39 7.19
CA PRO A 37 23.50 -6.49 7.96
C PRO A 37 22.35 -6.02 8.86
N VAL A 38 21.29 -6.84 8.94
CA VAL A 38 20.13 -6.58 9.80
C VAL A 38 20.29 -7.36 11.10
N ASP A 39 20.11 -6.67 12.23
CA ASP A 39 19.95 -7.34 13.53
C ASP A 39 18.53 -7.95 13.60
N ILE A 40 18.48 -9.29 13.60
CA ILE A 40 17.23 -10.04 13.54
C ILE A 40 16.43 -9.89 14.83
N ASP A 41 17.10 -9.89 15.99
CA ASP A 41 16.42 -9.80 17.28
C ASP A 41 15.83 -8.40 17.47
N ASP A 42 16.56 -7.35 17.09
CA ASP A 42 16.02 -5.98 17.05
C ASP A 42 14.84 -5.88 16.08
N PHE A 43 14.97 -6.43 14.87
CA PHE A 43 13.93 -6.40 13.85
C PHE A 43 12.63 -7.07 14.31
N MET A 44 12.73 -8.23 14.97
CA MET A 44 11.54 -8.95 15.44
C MET A 44 10.84 -8.22 16.60
N ASN A 45 11.62 -7.61 17.50
CA ASN A 45 11.08 -6.99 18.72
C ASN A 45 10.60 -5.55 18.54
N LYS A 46 11.02 -4.85 17.49
CA LYS A 46 10.61 -3.45 17.27
C LYS A 46 9.19 -3.36 16.69
N ASP A 47 8.48 -2.28 17.04
CA ASP A 47 7.23 -1.92 16.36
C ASP A 47 7.57 -1.31 15.00
N ILE A 48 7.14 -1.99 13.94
CA ILE A 48 7.32 -1.57 12.54
C ILE A 48 5.94 -1.18 12.00
N PHE A 49 5.89 -0.05 11.31
CA PHE A 49 4.67 0.49 10.72
C PHE A 49 4.89 0.76 9.25
N ASP A 50 3.94 0.33 8.44
CA ASP A 50 3.89 0.66 7.03
C ASP A 50 2.75 1.61 6.73
N GLU A 51 2.86 2.30 5.60
CA GLU A 51 1.85 3.23 5.13
C GLU A 51 0.95 2.54 4.11
N PHE A 52 -0.36 2.65 4.31
CA PHE A 52 -1.38 2.10 3.43
C PHE A 52 -2.29 3.21 2.94
N VAL A 53 -3.00 2.95 1.85
CA VAL A 53 -4.09 3.79 1.35
C VAL A 53 -5.34 2.93 1.32
N ARG A 54 -6.42 3.41 1.93
CA ARG A 54 -7.72 2.76 1.79
C ARG A 54 -8.32 3.11 0.44
N PHE A 55 -8.69 2.11 -0.34
CA PHE A 55 -9.35 2.24 -1.62
C PHE A 55 -10.82 1.83 -1.55
N LYS A 56 -11.61 2.36 -2.50
CA LYS A 56 -12.98 1.93 -2.74
C LYS A 56 -13.29 1.91 -4.22
N CYS A 57 -13.90 0.81 -4.66
CA CYS A 57 -14.30 0.64 -6.05
C CYS A 57 -15.52 1.48 -6.40
N LEU A 58 -15.39 2.34 -7.42
CA LEU A 58 -16.47 3.15 -7.98
C LEU A 58 -17.58 2.30 -8.62
N ASN A 59 -17.28 1.06 -9.02
CA ASN A 59 -18.24 0.19 -9.71
C ASN A 59 -18.99 -0.76 -8.77
N CYS A 60 -18.29 -1.46 -7.86
CA CYS A 60 -18.93 -2.47 -6.99
C CYS A 60 -18.93 -2.11 -5.49
N GLY A 61 -18.30 -1.00 -5.10
CA GLY A 61 -18.30 -0.51 -3.72
C GLY A 61 -17.39 -1.26 -2.76
N THR A 62 -16.69 -2.31 -3.20
CA THR A 62 -15.71 -3.05 -2.39
C THR A 62 -14.58 -2.13 -1.93
N GLU A 63 -14.21 -2.24 -0.65
CA GLU A 63 -13.08 -1.55 -0.03
C GLU A 63 -11.91 -2.53 0.18
N HIS A 64 -10.70 -2.02 0.08
CA HIS A 64 -9.46 -2.73 0.42
C HIS A 64 -8.38 -1.72 0.80
N ASP A 65 -7.33 -2.18 1.46
CA ASP A 65 -6.15 -1.39 1.76
C ASP A 65 -5.02 -1.85 0.83
N GLU A 66 -4.27 -0.90 0.27
CA GLU A 66 -3.11 -1.15 -0.59
C GLU A 66 -1.87 -0.48 0.01
N GLU A 67 -0.72 -1.14 -0.06
CA GLU A 67 0.53 -0.59 0.47
C GLU A 67 0.97 0.64 -0.33
N TYR A 68 1.29 1.73 0.36
CA TYR A 68 1.62 2.99 -0.29
C TYR A 68 2.92 2.89 -1.08
N ASP A 69 3.89 2.09 -0.61
CA ASP A 69 5.15 1.88 -1.32
C ASP A 69 4.93 1.19 -2.67
N ILE A 70 4.01 0.21 -2.76
CA ILE A 70 3.63 -0.41 -4.04
C ILE A 70 3.02 0.64 -4.98
N LEU A 71 2.19 1.53 -4.44
CA LEU A 71 1.58 2.61 -5.23
C LEU A 71 2.64 3.56 -5.80
N LEU A 72 3.71 3.86 -5.07
CA LEU A 72 4.80 4.72 -5.55
C LEU A 72 5.54 4.13 -6.75
N GLU A 73 5.55 2.80 -6.91
CA GLU A 73 6.17 2.12 -8.04
C GLU A 73 5.28 2.09 -9.29
N ILE A 74 3.95 2.12 -9.12
CA ILE A 74 2.98 1.94 -10.23
C ILE A 74 2.23 3.22 -10.62
N TRP A 75 2.27 4.27 -9.80
CA TRP A 75 1.56 5.52 -10.01
C TRP A 75 2.51 6.70 -10.19
N ASP A 76 2.36 7.38 -11.33
CA ASP A 76 3.06 8.63 -11.63
C ASP A 76 2.20 9.84 -11.25
N GLU A 77 2.60 10.55 -10.20
CA GLU A 77 1.94 11.76 -9.71
C GLU A 77 1.98 12.93 -10.70
N SER A 78 2.87 12.90 -11.70
CA SER A 78 2.93 13.93 -12.76
C SER A 78 1.82 13.75 -13.80
N ILE A 79 1.23 12.54 -13.90
CA ILE A 79 0.19 12.19 -14.85
C ILE A 79 -1.21 12.26 -14.20
N SER A 80 -1.33 11.86 -12.94
CA SER A 80 -2.61 11.83 -12.22
C SER A 80 -2.45 12.28 -10.77
N ASP A 81 -3.41 13.07 -10.28
CA ASP A 81 -3.48 13.53 -8.89
C ASP A 81 -3.63 12.38 -7.86
N TYR A 82 -4.11 11.20 -8.29
CA TYR A 82 -4.27 10.04 -7.43
C TYR A 82 -4.13 8.71 -8.21
N PRO A 83 -3.71 7.62 -7.55
CA PRO A 83 -3.63 6.31 -8.17
C PRO A 83 -5.03 5.76 -8.46
N LYS A 84 -5.17 5.06 -9.58
CA LYS A 84 -6.37 4.31 -9.92
C LYS A 84 -5.96 2.89 -10.28
N ILE A 85 -6.51 1.90 -9.60
CA ILE A 85 -6.09 0.51 -9.72
C ILE A 85 -7.26 -0.41 -10.05
N TYR A 86 -6.94 -1.65 -10.43
CA TYR A 86 -7.92 -2.70 -10.68
C TYR A 86 -8.60 -3.12 -9.38
N CYS A 87 -9.92 -3.27 -9.41
CA CYS A 87 -10.65 -3.88 -8.31
C CYS A 87 -10.66 -5.41 -8.51
N GLU A 88 -10.07 -6.14 -7.58
CA GLU A 88 -10.01 -7.61 -7.63
C GLU A 88 -11.40 -8.26 -7.62
N ASN A 89 -12.38 -7.63 -6.98
CA ASN A 89 -13.74 -8.17 -6.88
C ASN A 89 -14.52 -8.10 -8.21
N CYS A 90 -14.37 -7.04 -9.00
CA CYS A 90 -15.14 -6.88 -10.25
C CYS A 90 -14.28 -6.80 -11.53
N GLY A 91 -12.96 -6.92 -11.41
CA GLY A 91 -12.00 -6.92 -12.51
C GLY A 91 -11.89 -5.60 -13.28
N LYS A 92 -12.49 -4.50 -12.77
CA LYS A 92 -12.49 -3.20 -13.45
C LYS A 92 -11.48 -2.26 -12.81
N GLU A 93 -10.73 -1.53 -13.63
CA GLU A 93 -9.91 -0.39 -13.22
C GLU A 93 -10.84 0.76 -12.78
N SER A 94 -11.24 0.71 -11.52
CA SER A 94 -12.24 1.60 -10.93
C SER A 94 -12.07 1.77 -9.43
N SER A 95 -10.99 1.23 -8.86
CA SER A 95 -10.63 1.44 -7.47
C SER A 95 -9.85 2.73 -7.33
N VAL A 96 -10.33 3.63 -6.47
CA VAL A 96 -9.69 4.93 -6.17
C VAL A 96 -9.54 5.10 -4.66
N PRO A 97 -8.62 5.95 -4.17
CA PRO A 97 -8.50 6.23 -2.75
C PRO A 97 -9.84 6.66 -2.14
N LEU A 98 -10.14 6.23 -0.93
CA LEU A 98 -11.44 6.43 -0.28
C LEU A 98 -11.80 7.91 -0.16
N ASP A 99 -10.83 8.77 0.13
CA ASP A 99 -11.03 10.23 0.17
C ASP A 99 -11.44 10.79 -1.19
N VAL A 100 -10.89 10.24 -2.26
CA VAL A 100 -11.23 10.61 -3.64
C VAL A 100 -12.61 10.06 -3.99
N TYR A 101 -12.92 8.82 -3.63
CA TYR A 101 -14.24 8.23 -3.78
C TYR A 101 -15.31 9.11 -3.12
N HIS A 102 -15.10 9.52 -1.86
CA HIS A 102 -16.02 10.41 -1.15
C HIS A 102 -16.14 11.76 -1.84
N LYS A 103 -15.05 12.39 -2.28
CA LYS A 103 -15.10 13.66 -3.03
C LYS A 103 -15.88 13.53 -4.35
N GLN A 104 -15.81 12.38 -5.02
CA GLN A 104 -16.53 12.13 -6.28
C GLN A 104 -18.01 11.80 -6.06
N THR A 105 -18.33 11.00 -5.03
CA THR A 105 -19.70 10.50 -4.76
C THR A 105 -20.53 11.46 -3.92
N LEU A 106 -19.90 12.25 -3.04
CA LEU A 106 -20.53 13.35 -2.30
C LEU A 106 -20.70 14.62 -3.16
N LYS A 107 -20.52 14.54 -4.49
CA LYS A 107 -21.10 15.50 -5.45
C LYS A 107 -22.64 15.37 -5.47
N VAL A 108 -23.22 15.68 -4.32
CA VAL A 108 -24.62 16.08 -4.16
C VAL A 108 -24.81 17.34 -5.01
N PHE A 109 -25.36 17.14 -6.21
CA PHE A 109 -25.77 18.09 -7.25
C PHE A 109 -24.67 18.89 -8.00
N ARG A 110 -24.45 18.52 -9.27
CA ARG A 110 -24.64 19.43 -10.42
C ARG A 110 -25.20 18.65 -11.60
#